data_AF-A0A956L2F2-F1
#
_entry.id   AF-A0A956L2F2-F1
#
_cell.length_a   1.000
_cell.length_b   1.000
_cell.length_c   1.000
_cell.angle_alpha   90.00
_cell.angle_beta   90.00
_cell.angle_gamma   90.00
#
_symmetry.space_group_name_H-M   'P 1'
#
loop_
_entity.id
_entity.type
_entity.pdbx_description
1 polymer ?
#
loop_
_entity_poly.entity_id
_entity_poly.type
_entity_poly.pdbx_seq_one_letter_code
_entity_poly.pdbx_strand_id
1 'polypeptide(L)'
;MSLSPHLVQLRSRVDEHFSRALDRSPEAFACRPGCDQCCHARFSVFEVEAAPLRTALMALEERDPSLRERVRIQGRDPDLPHCALLVDGQCAVYEQRPLICRSHGLPIAAEDEATGGISARRPLPAEFHRGPADPPALDPGPRRRQPPPGRTRRADPPWGPAGGLVRFGR
;
A
#
# COMPACT_ATOMS: atom_id res chain seq x y z
N MET A 1 19.36 3.40 -14.40
CA MET A 1 17.93 3.45 -14.74
C MET A 1 17.22 4.18 -13.60
N SER A 2 16.57 5.32 -13.87
CA SER A 2 15.81 6.01 -12.82
C SER A 2 14.67 5.10 -12.36
N LEU A 3 14.61 4.77 -11.07
CA LEU A 3 13.56 3.92 -10.49
C LEU A 3 12.24 4.71 -10.29
N SER A 4 12.31 6.04 -10.33
CA SER A 4 11.18 6.93 -10.07
C SER A 4 10.02 6.78 -11.07
N PRO A 5 10.24 6.70 -12.40
CA PRO A 5 9.15 6.54 -13.37
C PRO A 5 8.40 5.21 -13.21
N HIS A 6 9.12 4.13 -12.88
CA HIS A 6 8.49 2.83 -12.65
C HIS A 6 7.65 2.82 -11.38
N LEU A 7 8.10 3.48 -10.30
CA LEU A 7 7.32 3.62 -9.08
C LEU A 7 6.04 4.43 -9.33
N VAL A 8 6.13 5.55 -10.05
CA VAL A 8 4.96 6.37 -10.42
C VAL A 8 3.96 5.53 -11.24
N GLN A 9 4.44 4.83 -12.27
CA GLN A 9 3.59 3.97 -13.09
C GLN A 9 2.91 2.87 -12.26
N LEU A 10 3.64 2.22 -11.35
CA LEU A 10 3.10 1.19 -10.48
C LEU A 10 2.02 1.76 -9.56
N ARG A 11 2.28 2.91 -8.92
CA ARG A 11 1.30 3.59 -8.05
C ARG A 11 0.02 3.92 -8.81
N SER A 12 0.13 4.46 -10.03
CA SER A 12 -1.03 4.76 -10.87
C SER A 12 -1.85 3.52 -11.23
N ARG A 13 -1.19 2.41 -11.59
CA ARG A 13 -1.88 1.15 -11.91
C ARG A 13 -2.59 0.55 -10.70
N VAL A 14 -1.97 0.65 -9.53
CA VAL A 14 -2.59 0.24 -8.27
C VAL A 14 -3.80 1.13 -7.98
N ASP A 15 -3.66 2.45 -8.03
CA ASP A 15 -4.78 3.37 -7.79
C ASP A 15 -5.97 3.10 -8.72
N GLU A 16 -5.71 2.88 -10.00
CA GLU A 16 -6.75 2.57 -10.98
C GLU A 16 -7.44 1.24 -10.67
N HIS A 17 -6.66 0.18 -10.41
CA HIS A 17 -7.22 -1.13 -10.08
C HIS A 17 -8.11 -1.07 -8.83
N PHE A 18 -7.65 -0.34 -7.81
CA PHE A 18 -8.32 -0.21 -6.54
C PHE A 18 -9.57 0.67 -6.66
N SER A 19 -9.51 1.78 -7.38
CA SER A 19 -10.68 2.63 -7.64
C SER A 19 -11.80 1.82 -8.31
N ARG A 20 -11.47 1.04 -9.35
CA ARG A 20 -12.44 0.16 -10.02
C ARG A 20 -13.05 -0.88 -9.08
N ALA A 21 -12.29 -1.36 -8.08
CA ALA A 21 -12.80 -2.32 -7.10
C ALA A 21 -13.74 -1.66 -6.09
N LEU A 22 -13.41 -0.46 -5.63
CA LEU A 22 -14.26 0.33 -4.74
C LEU A 22 -15.57 0.74 -5.42
N ASP A 23 -15.53 1.10 -6.71
CA ASP A 23 -16.74 1.43 -7.50
C ASP A 23 -17.75 0.27 -7.55
N ARG A 24 -17.29 -0.99 -7.43
CA ARG A 24 -18.15 -2.18 -7.40
C ARG A 24 -18.73 -2.48 -6.02
N SER A 25 -18.22 -1.86 -4.97
CA SER A 25 -18.58 -2.14 -3.56
C SER A 25 -18.45 -0.88 -2.69
N PRO A 26 -19.17 0.21 -3.00
CA PRO A 26 -18.98 1.52 -2.36
C PRO A 26 -19.32 1.52 -0.86
N GLU A 27 -20.22 0.63 -0.42
CA GLU A 27 -20.59 0.45 0.98
C GLU A 27 -19.51 -0.24 1.83
N ALA A 28 -18.55 -0.92 1.20
CA ALA A 28 -17.55 -1.71 1.91
C ALA A 28 -16.30 -0.90 2.28
N PHE A 29 -15.92 0.10 1.47
CA PHE A 29 -14.79 0.99 1.77
C PHE A 29 -14.79 2.25 0.88
N ALA A 30 -14.38 3.40 1.44
CA ALA A 30 -14.25 4.66 0.70
C ALA A 30 -12.87 5.31 0.92
N CYS A 31 -11.91 5.03 0.04
CA CYS A 31 -10.56 5.59 0.10
C CYS A 31 -10.54 7.03 -0.46
N ARG A 32 -10.48 8.03 0.41
CA ARG A 32 -10.36 9.46 0.05
C ARG A 32 -9.56 10.22 1.12
N PRO A 33 -9.05 11.44 0.84
CA PRO A 33 -8.49 12.29 1.90
C PRO A 33 -9.47 12.42 3.08
N GLY A 34 -8.99 12.21 4.30
CA GLY A 34 -9.83 12.16 5.50
C GLY A 34 -10.41 10.77 5.85
N CYS A 35 -10.18 9.74 5.04
CA CYS A 35 -10.32 8.35 5.45
C CYS A 35 -9.01 7.92 6.15
N ASP A 36 -9.09 7.52 7.42
CA ASP A 36 -7.93 7.18 8.26
C ASP A 36 -7.92 5.72 8.72
N GLN A 37 -8.87 4.91 8.26
CA GLN A 37 -9.04 3.53 8.71
C GLN A 37 -7.78 2.67 8.53
N CYS A 38 -7.03 2.85 7.43
CA CYS A 38 -5.76 2.16 7.21
C CYS A 38 -4.57 2.84 7.90
N CYS A 39 -4.73 4.05 8.43
CA CYS A 39 -3.68 4.81 9.09
C CYS A 39 -3.48 4.39 10.56
N HIS A 40 -4.38 3.60 11.16
CA HIS A 40 -4.23 3.05 12.52
C HIS A 40 -3.35 1.79 12.59
N ALA A 41 -2.38 1.71 11.69
CA ALA A 41 -1.35 0.69 11.68
C ALA A 41 -0.03 1.33 11.25
N ARG A 42 1.07 0.89 11.88
CA ARG A 42 2.42 1.32 11.50
C ARG A 42 2.95 0.35 10.46
N PHE A 43 3.39 0.90 9.33
CA PHE A 43 4.02 0.14 8.26
C PHE A 43 5.41 0.69 7.97
N SER A 44 6.33 -0.20 7.62
CA SER A 44 7.59 0.20 6.98
C SER A 44 7.35 0.49 5.50
N VAL A 45 8.26 1.28 4.90
CA VAL A 45 8.26 1.58 3.48
C VAL A 45 9.59 1.13 2.89
N PHE A 46 9.59 0.74 1.61
CA PHE A 46 10.83 0.42 0.92
C PHE A 46 11.61 1.71 0.63
N GLU A 47 12.94 1.63 0.50
CA GLU A 47 13.78 2.80 0.20
C GLU A 47 13.36 3.55 -1.07
N VAL A 48 12.90 2.83 -2.09
CA VAL A 48 12.40 3.43 -3.34
C VAL A 48 11.18 4.34 -3.10
N GLU A 49 10.39 4.04 -2.07
CA GLU A 49 9.22 4.84 -1.65
C GLU A 49 9.60 5.91 -0.61
N ALA A 50 10.68 5.72 0.13
CA ALA A 50 11.16 6.68 1.12
C ALA A 50 11.64 7.99 0.47
N ALA A 51 12.23 7.93 -0.74
CA ALA A 51 12.69 9.13 -1.45
C ALA A 51 11.58 10.16 -1.72
N PRO A 52 10.44 9.83 -2.37
CA PRO A 52 9.36 10.80 -2.58
C PRO A 52 8.70 11.26 -1.26
N LEU A 53 8.66 10.43 -0.22
CA LEU A 53 8.21 10.85 1.11
C LEU A 53 9.13 11.91 1.72
N ARG A 54 10.46 11.74 1.63
CA ARG A 54 11.43 12.73 2.11
C ARG A 54 11.24 14.07 1.40
N THR A 55 11.09 14.06 0.07
CA THR A 55 10.80 15.27 -0.71
C THR A 55 9.50 15.94 -0.26
N ALA A 56 8.43 15.17 -0.04
CA ALA A 56 7.17 15.73 0.44
C ALA A 56 7.27 16.31 1.86
N LEU A 57 8.04 15.67 2.75
CA LEU A 57 8.28 16.18 4.11
C LEU A 57 9.12 17.45 4.12
N MET A 58 10.06 17.62 3.17
CA MET A 58 10.79 18.88 2.99
C MET A 58 9.87 19.99 2.50
N ALA A 59 9.05 19.72 1.48
CA ALA A 59 8.06 20.68 1.00
C ALA A 59 7.01 21.02 2.08
N LEU A 60 6.68 20.06 2.95
CA LEU A 60 5.81 20.29 4.10
C LEU A 60 6.46 21.21 5.13
N GLU A 61 7.75 21.06 5.42
CA GLU A 61 8.49 21.97 6.32
C GLU A 61 8.39 23.42 5.85
N GLU A 62 8.53 23.66 4.54
CA GLU A 62 8.42 25.01 3.96
C GLU A 62 7.00 25.57 4.02
N ARG A 63 5.99 24.71 3.80
CA ARG A 63 4.58 25.12 3.73
C ARG A 63 3.91 25.26 5.10
N ASP A 64 4.22 24.36 6.02
CA ASP A 64 3.61 24.26 7.35
C ASP A 64 4.62 23.62 8.34
N PRO A 65 5.53 24.42 8.92
CA PRO A 65 6.52 23.94 9.88
C PRO A 65 5.89 23.31 11.13
N SER A 66 4.74 23.82 11.58
CA SER A 66 4.05 23.33 12.77
C SER A 66 3.50 21.92 12.56
N LEU A 67 2.85 21.66 11.41
CA LEU A 67 2.42 20.32 11.04
C LEU A 67 3.61 19.37 10.86
N ARG A 68 4.70 19.84 10.25
CA ARG A 68 5.91 19.05 10.06
C ARG A 68 6.57 18.64 11.38
N GLU A 69 6.55 19.51 12.38
CA GLU A 69 7.07 19.20 13.72
C GLU A 69 6.22 18.15 14.43
N ARG A 70 4.89 18.24 14.34
CA ARG A 70 3.99 17.19 14.87
C ARG A 70 4.32 15.82 14.27
N VAL A 71 4.47 15.75 12.95
CA VAL A 71 4.89 14.52 12.26
C VAL A 71 6.27 14.04 12.73
N ARG A 72 7.22 14.96 12.99
CA ARG A 72 8.57 14.63 13.49
C ARG A 72 8.50 13.98 14.88
N ILE A 73 7.72 14.56 15.78
CA ILE A 73 7.51 14.06 17.14
C ILE A 73 6.85 12.68 17.09
N GLN A 74 5.75 12.56 16.35
CA GLN A 74 5.05 11.28 16.14
C GLN A 74 5.97 10.19 15.56
N GLY A 75 6.84 10.54 14.61
CA GLY A 75 7.76 9.60 13.97
C GLY A 75 8.85 9.04 14.90
N ARG A 76 9.16 9.75 15.98
CA ARG A 76 10.14 9.32 17.00
C ARG A 76 9.54 8.43 18.08
N ASP A 77 8.21 8.40 18.18
CA ASP A 77 7.50 7.55 19.13
C ASP A 77 7.32 6.14 18.54
N PRO A 78 8.01 5.12 19.11
CA PRO A 78 7.87 3.74 18.67
C PRO A 78 6.52 3.11 19.05
N ASP A 79 5.88 3.62 20.11
CA ASP A 79 4.66 3.07 20.70
C ASP A 79 3.38 3.74 20.15
N LEU A 80 3.53 4.73 19.25
CA LEU A 80 2.42 5.42 18.62
C LEU A 80 1.48 4.41 17.92
N PRO A 81 0.19 4.35 18.27
CA PRO A 81 -0.72 3.30 17.79
C PRO A 81 -1.20 3.51 16.34
N HIS A 82 -0.66 4.50 15.64
CA HIS A 82 -1.02 4.83 14.26
C HIS A 82 0.19 5.34 13.47
N CYS A 83 0.01 5.50 12.16
CA CYS A 83 1.00 6.06 11.27
C CYS A 83 1.40 7.47 11.74
N ALA A 84 2.70 7.76 11.72
CA ALA A 84 3.24 9.07 12.09
C ALA A 84 2.82 10.21 11.16
N LEU A 85 2.35 9.90 9.94
CA LEU A 85 1.85 10.88 8.98
C LEU A 85 0.36 11.21 9.19
N LEU A 86 -0.34 10.50 10.07
CA LEU A 86 -1.73 10.78 10.40
C LEU A 86 -1.80 11.93 11.39
N VAL A 87 -2.45 13.01 10.99
CA VAL A 87 -2.62 14.24 11.77
C VAL A 87 -4.06 14.71 11.58
N ASP A 88 -4.83 14.82 12.66
CA ASP A 88 -6.22 15.28 12.67
C ASP A 88 -7.11 14.53 11.65
N GLY A 89 -6.96 13.21 11.56
CA GLY A 89 -7.70 12.34 10.64
C GLY A 89 -7.22 12.40 9.19
N GLN A 90 -6.14 13.13 8.89
CA GLN A 90 -5.65 13.33 7.53
C GLN A 90 -4.16 12.99 7.40
N CYS A 91 -3.78 12.45 6.24
CA CYS A 91 -2.38 12.19 5.95
C CYS A 91 -1.68 13.50 5.55
N ALA A 92 -0.62 13.86 6.28
CA ALA A 92 0.16 15.07 6.04
C ALA A 92 0.82 15.12 4.65
N VAL A 93 1.00 13.97 3.99
CA VAL A 93 1.59 13.83 2.64
C VAL A 93 0.79 12.86 1.76
N TYR A 94 -0.54 12.98 1.76
CA TYR A 94 -1.47 12.05 1.10
C TYR A 94 -1.11 11.70 -0.36
N GLU A 95 -0.61 12.68 -1.13
CA GLU A 95 -0.20 12.48 -2.52
C GLU A 95 1.03 11.58 -2.68
N GLN A 96 1.83 11.41 -1.63
CA GLN A 96 3.00 10.53 -1.60
C GLN A 96 2.77 9.23 -0.84
N ARG A 97 1.51 8.81 -0.67
CA ARG A 97 1.16 7.52 -0.08
C ARG A 97 1.91 6.35 -0.77
N PRO A 98 2.63 5.52 0.02
CA PRO A 98 3.27 4.29 -0.46
C PRO A 98 2.28 3.26 -0.99
N LEU A 99 2.78 2.21 -1.65
CA LEU A 99 2.00 1.11 -2.19
C LEU A 99 1.18 0.40 -1.12
N ILE A 100 1.73 0.21 0.09
CA ILE A 100 1.01 -0.40 1.21
C ILE A 100 -0.28 0.39 1.53
N CYS A 101 -0.19 1.72 1.59
CA CYS A 101 -1.33 2.58 1.87
C CYS A 101 -2.35 2.59 0.71
N ARG A 102 -1.88 2.44 -0.53
CA ARG A 102 -2.75 2.35 -1.72
C ARG A 102 -3.44 0.99 -1.81
N SER A 103 -2.81 -0.06 -1.30
CA SER A 103 -3.32 -1.43 -1.38
C SER A 103 -4.14 -1.89 -0.16
N HIS A 104 -4.04 -1.22 0.98
CA HIS A 104 -4.72 -1.63 2.21
C HIS A 104 -6.22 -1.28 2.25
N GLY A 105 -6.71 -0.50 1.29
CA GLY A 105 -8.11 -0.06 1.24
C GLY A 105 -9.08 -1.02 0.54
N LEU A 106 -8.70 -2.27 0.23
CA LEU A 106 -9.62 -3.19 -0.43
C LEU A 106 -10.54 -3.90 0.56
N PRO A 107 -11.84 -4.05 0.23
CA PRO A 107 -12.68 -5.04 0.88
C PRO A 107 -12.20 -6.43 0.43
N ILE A 108 -11.45 -7.11 1.30
CA ILE A 108 -11.11 -8.51 1.11
C ILE A 108 -12.23 -9.32 1.75
N ALA A 109 -12.91 -10.14 0.96
CA ALA A 109 -13.89 -11.07 1.49
C ALA A 109 -13.17 -12.06 2.42
N ALA A 110 -13.55 -12.05 3.69
CA ALA A 110 -13.09 -13.02 4.68
C ALA A 110 -14.29 -13.84 5.15
N GLU A 111 -14.05 -15.11 5.42
CA GLU A 111 -15.03 -15.94 6.12
C GLU A 111 -15.18 -15.37 7.52
N ASP A 112 -16.40 -14.97 7.87
CA ASP A 112 -16.72 -14.51 9.21
C ASP A 112 -16.92 -15.74 10.08
N GLU A 113 -15.90 -16.13 10.84
CA GLU A 113 -15.97 -17.29 11.74
C GLU A 113 -17.12 -17.18 12.75
N ALA A 114 -17.59 -15.96 13.06
CA ALA A 114 -18.72 -15.75 13.97
C ALA A 114 -20.09 -15.96 13.30
N THR A 115 -20.18 -15.83 11.97
CA THR A 115 -21.45 -15.86 11.23
C THR A 115 -21.55 -17.04 10.24
N GLY A 116 -20.45 -17.77 10.00
CA GLY A 116 -20.41 -18.86 9.01
C GLY A 116 -20.66 -18.39 7.57
N GLY A 117 -20.52 -17.09 7.31
CA GLY A 117 -20.81 -16.45 6.03
C GLY A 117 -19.63 -15.64 5.50
N ILE A 118 -19.60 -15.40 4.19
CA ILE A 118 -18.62 -14.52 3.57
C ILE A 118 -19.03 -13.08 3.87
N SER A 119 -18.27 -12.39 4.70
CA SER A 119 -18.46 -10.97 4.94
C SER A 119 -17.32 -10.21 4.26
N ALA A 120 -17.63 -9.06 3.66
CA ALA A 120 -16.64 -8.01 3.41
C ALA A 120 -16.21 -7.40 4.76
N ARG A 121 -15.75 -8.23 5.70
CA ARG A 121 -15.18 -7.83 6.98
C ARG A 121 -13.70 -7.56 6.77
N ARG A 122 -13.17 -6.72 7.65
CA ARG A 122 -11.80 -6.24 7.63
C ARG A 122 -10.94 -7.00 8.64
N PRO A 123 -10.09 -7.95 8.25
CA PRO A 123 -9.01 -8.37 9.11
C PRO A 123 -7.71 -7.75 8.59
N LEU A 124 -7.23 -6.72 9.27
CA LEU A 124 -5.80 -6.73 9.56
C LEU A 124 -5.71 -7.51 10.88
N PRO A 125 -5.08 -8.69 10.87
CA PRO A 125 -4.77 -9.39 12.10
C PRO A 125 -3.95 -8.48 13.03
N ALA A 126 -4.15 -8.64 14.34
CA ALA A 126 -3.55 -7.73 15.32
C ALA A 126 -2.01 -7.71 15.25
N GLU A 127 -1.40 -8.80 14.77
CA GLU A 127 0.03 -8.92 14.52
C GLU A 127 0.59 -7.93 13.49
N PHE A 128 -0.21 -7.41 12.54
CA PHE A 128 0.24 -6.42 11.57
C PHE A 128 0.24 -4.98 12.10
N HIS A 129 -0.32 -4.73 13.29
CA HIS A 129 -0.26 -3.40 13.92
C HIS A 129 1.14 -3.07 14.49
N ARG A 130 1.99 -4.09 14.70
CA ARG A 130 3.36 -3.94 15.18
C ARG A 130 4.32 -4.52 14.15
N GLY A 131 4.82 -3.67 13.26
CA GLY A 131 6.03 -4.01 12.51
C GLY A 131 7.19 -4.30 13.48
N PRO A 132 8.10 -5.23 13.15
CA PRO A 132 9.27 -5.48 14.00
C PRO A 132 10.06 -4.18 14.17
N ALA A 133 10.60 -3.95 15.37
CA ALA A 133 11.39 -2.76 15.70
C ALA A 133 12.55 -2.55 14.72
N ASP A 134 13.08 -3.65 14.17
CA ASP A 134 13.99 -3.69 13.04
C ASP A 134 13.35 -4.44 11.86
N PRO A 135 13.15 -3.81 10.69
CA PRO A 135 12.76 -4.54 9.49
C PRO A 135 13.90 -5.52 9.12
N PRO A 136 13.60 -6.77 8.79
CA PRO A 136 14.63 -7.69 8.31
C PRO A 136 15.31 -7.07 7.08
N ALA A 137 16.63 -7.24 6.98
CA ALA A 137 17.37 -6.83 5.80
C ALA A 137 16.66 -7.39 4.56
N LEU A 138 16.30 -6.49 3.63
CA LEU A 138 15.68 -6.89 2.38
C LEU A 138 16.64 -7.85 1.68
N ASP A 139 16.25 -9.12 1.57
CA ASP A 139 16.96 -10.05 0.71
C ASP A 139 16.91 -9.43 -0.71
N PRO A 140 18.05 -9.07 -1.32
CA PRO A 140 18.07 -8.52 -2.66
C PRO A 140 17.52 -9.49 -3.72
N GLY A 141 17.15 -10.70 -3.30
CA GLY A 141 16.70 -11.79 -4.14
C GLY A 141 17.88 -12.32 -4.96
N PRO A 142 17.71 -13.46 -5.62
CA PRO A 142 18.70 -13.93 -6.56
C PRO A 142 18.85 -12.85 -7.65
N ARG A 143 20.07 -12.31 -7.81
CA ARG A 143 20.41 -11.43 -8.94
C ARG A 143 19.89 -12.12 -10.20
N ARG A 144 18.97 -11.48 -10.93
CA ARG A 144 18.45 -12.02 -12.19
C ARG A 144 19.65 -12.43 -13.03
N ARG A 145 19.82 -13.74 -13.24
CA ARG A 145 20.88 -14.25 -14.13
C ARG A 145 20.63 -13.59 -15.48
N GLN A 146 21.62 -12.85 -15.97
CA GLN A 146 21.56 -12.37 -17.35
C GLN A 146 21.44 -13.63 -18.23
N PRO A 147 20.48 -13.68 -19.16
CA PRO A 147 20.45 -14.76 -20.12
C PRO A 147 21.78 -14.73 -20.91
N PRO A 148 22.35 -15.90 -21.26
CA PRO A 148 23.57 -15.96 -22.04
C PRO A 148 23.40 -15.19 -23.37
N PRO A 149 24.48 -14.55 -23.88
CA PRO A 149 24.40 -13.81 -25.14
C PRO A 149 23.90 -14.73 -26.25
N GLY A 150 22.85 -14.29 -26.96
CA GLY A 150 22.25 -15.03 -28.08
C GLY A 150 20.86 -15.64 -27.83
N ARG A 151 20.31 -15.62 -26.61
CA ARG A 151 18.88 -15.90 -26.38
C ARG A 151 18.08 -14.61 -26.40
N THR A 152 17.39 -14.34 -27.51
CA THR A 152 16.30 -13.36 -27.52
C THR A 152 15.24 -13.78 -26.50
N ARG A 153 14.74 -12.81 -25.73
CA ARG A 153 13.56 -13.04 -24.87
C ARG A 153 12.46 -13.56 -25.80
N ARG A 154 11.91 -14.74 -25.54
CA ARG A 154 10.62 -15.09 -26.13
C ARG A 154 9.68 -13.95 -25.76
N ALA A 155 8.99 -13.40 -26.75
CA ALA A 155 7.92 -12.46 -26.51
C ALA A 155 6.97 -13.10 -25.48
N ASP A 156 6.71 -12.39 -24.37
CA ASP A 156 5.66 -12.78 -23.45
C ASP A 156 4.34 -12.83 -24.25
N PRO A 157 3.56 -13.91 -24.16
CA PRO A 157 2.32 -14.02 -24.92
C PRO A 157 1.33 -12.93 -24.47
N PRO A 158 0.45 -12.46 -25.38
CA PRO A 158 -0.56 -11.46 -25.04
C PRO A 158 -1.51 -12.06 -24.00
N TRP A 159 -1.87 -11.28 -22.99
CA TRP A 159 -2.74 -11.72 -21.91
C TRP A 159 -4.08 -12.30 -22.45
N GLY A 160 -4.31 -13.60 -22.22
CA GLY A 160 -5.57 -14.36 -22.36
C GLY A 160 -5.54 -15.52 -23.38
N PRO A 161 -6.39 -16.57 -23.31
CA PRO A 161 -7.59 -16.78 -22.46
C PRO A 161 -7.76 -18.19 -21.80
N ALA A 162 -8.85 -18.34 -21.03
CA ALA A 162 -9.65 -19.56 -20.72
C ALA A 162 -9.34 -20.47 -19.49
N GLY A 163 -10.34 -20.58 -18.60
CA GLY A 163 -10.57 -21.66 -17.62
C GLY A 163 -10.72 -21.17 -16.17
N GLY A 164 -11.83 -21.29 -15.44
CA GLY A 164 -13.13 -21.92 -15.72
C GLY A 164 -14.22 -21.33 -14.81
N LEU A 165 -15.44 -21.39 -15.30
CA LEU A 165 -16.67 -20.95 -14.64
C LEU A 165 -16.91 -21.81 -13.39
N VAL A 166 -16.93 -21.22 -12.19
CA VAL A 166 -17.46 -21.91 -11.00
C VAL A 166 -18.98 -21.85 -11.08
N ARG A 167 -19.61 -22.99 -11.35
CA ARG A 167 -21.06 -23.16 -11.44
C ARG A 167 -21.60 -23.45 -10.03
N PHE A 168 -22.36 -22.53 -9.46
CA PHE A 168 -23.15 -22.84 -8.24
C PHE A 168 -24.44 -23.56 -8.66
N GLY A 169 -24.56 -24.81 -8.23
CA GLY A 169 -25.77 -25.63 -8.36
C GLY A 169 -26.82 -25.24 -7.33
N ARG A 170 -28.09 -25.44 -7.73
CA ARG A 170 -29.34 -25.04 -7.07
C ARG A 170 -29.56 -25.64 -5.69
#